data_AF-A0A5E4YKH6-F1
#
_entry.id   AF-A0A5E4YKH6-F1
#
_cell.length_a   1.000
_cell.length_b   1.000
_cell.length_c   1.000
_cell.angle_alpha   90.00
_cell.angle_beta   90.00
_cell.angle_gamma   90.00
#
_symmetry.space_group_name_H-M   'P 1'
#
loop_
_entity.id
_entity.type
_entity.pdbx_description
1 polymer ?
#
loop_
_entity_poly.entity_id
_entity_poly.type
_entity_poly.pdbx_seq_one_letter_code
_entity_poly.pdbx_strand_id
1 'polypeptide(L)'
;MQWRRILLSALTQLERCYVRNHSVASSANCVFEITFPCTSMNTLQPSSTGLSVVDGESNRPAVIAVNALRPGDILLHYRSKQKLMSRAIVNVTGSPYTHASIYLGEQQIAEASPPKVRRRSLADAIADDSHVAVFRSQLGFDATRVATLNAFMEDLLMRNTWYDFGSLIGFKKRLEVNAAKQLELLAQHLADNAPSYDYVNRSYFCSALVVACYCVVGIIGTSASTIYEPNLFSPGGLADDPTFGHIVGYLADAAYQIPVDDPFLHRSNFKAVFGTEWI
;
A
#
# COMPACT_ATOMS: atom_id res chain seq x y z
N MET A 1 -2.48 16.21 -1.00
CA MET A 1 -1.63 15.10 -1.49
C MET A 1 -0.15 15.48 -1.67
N GLN A 2 0.19 16.68 -2.15
CA GLN A 2 1.59 17.10 -2.36
C GLN A 2 2.42 17.22 -1.06
N TRP A 3 1.81 17.69 0.04
CA TRP A 3 2.48 17.85 1.33
C TRP A 3 2.89 16.54 2.01
N ARG A 4 2.14 15.43 1.83
CA ARG A 4 2.52 14.11 2.37
C ARG A 4 3.82 13.58 1.75
N ARG A 5 4.05 13.85 0.46
CA ARG A 5 5.31 13.49 -0.23
C ARG A 5 6.50 14.29 0.29
N ILE A 6 6.30 15.57 0.56
CA ILE A 6 7.32 16.45 1.15
C ILE A 6 7.66 15.97 2.56
N LEU A 7 6.66 15.61 3.36
CA LEU A 7 6.85 15.14 4.73
C LEU A 7 7.55 13.77 4.80
N LEU A 8 7.16 12.81 3.95
CA LEU A 8 7.82 11.50 3.85
C LEU A 8 9.28 11.65 3.41
N SER A 9 9.55 12.50 2.40
CA SER A 9 10.93 12.80 1.97
C SER A 9 11.76 13.40 3.10
N ALA A 10 11.17 14.29 3.91
CA ALA A 10 11.86 14.90 5.05
C ALA A 10 12.14 13.89 6.18
N LEU A 11 11.18 13.01 6.49
CA LEU A 11 11.33 11.98 7.52
C LEU A 11 12.37 10.92 7.12
N THR A 12 12.38 10.48 5.87
CA THR A 12 13.40 9.54 5.37
C THR A 12 14.80 10.17 5.34
N GLN A 13 14.92 11.48 5.12
CA GLN A 13 16.19 12.19 5.23
C GLN A 13 16.66 12.31 6.68
N LEU A 14 15.74 12.58 7.62
CA LEU A 14 16.04 12.65 9.04
C LEU A 14 16.50 11.30 9.60
N GLU A 15 15.87 10.18 9.20
CA GLU A 15 16.30 8.84 9.59
C GLU A 15 17.71 8.50 9.07
N ARG A 16 18.06 8.92 7.84
CA ARG A 16 19.43 8.76 7.30
C ARG A 16 20.47 9.58 8.05
N CYS A 17 20.10 10.76 8.55
CA CYS A 17 20.98 11.61 9.37
C CYS A 17 21.14 11.05 10.80
N TYR A 18 20.07 10.52 11.38
CA TYR A 18 20.09 9.90 12.71
C TYR A 18 21.00 8.66 12.73
N VAL A 19 20.92 7.79 11.71
CA VAL A 19 21.76 6.59 11.60
C VAL A 19 23.24 6.94 11.36
N ARG A 20 23.56 8.05 10.71
CA ARG A 20 24.97 8.49 10.51
C ARG A 20 25.64 9.01 11.78
N ASN A 21 24.89 9.63 12.68
CA ASN A 21 25.45 10.32 13.85
C ASN A 21 25.69 9.41 15.06
N HIS A 22 25.28 8.14 15.02
CA HIS A 22 25.55 7.18 16.11
C HIS A 22 26.95 6.53 16.08
N SER A 23 27.88 7.04 15.26
CA SER A 23 29.27 6.55 15.23
C SER A 23 30.31 7.46 15.89
N VAL A 24 29.94 8.62 16.45
CA VAL A 24 30.91 9.47 17.17
C VAL A 24 30.26 10.10 18.40
N ALA A 25 30.77 9.73 19.57
CA ALA A 25 30.49 10.41 20.83
C ALA A 25 31.14 11.80 20.85
N SER A 26 30.38 12.84 21.22
CA SER A 26 30.78 13.91 22.13
C SER A 26 29.91 15.16 21.95
N SER A 27 29.55 15.74 23.09
CA SER A 27 28.82 16.99 23.32
C SER A 27 29.30 18.20 22.53
N ALA A 28 28.37 19.01 22.01
CA ALA A 28 28.32 20.47 22.16
C ALA A 28 27.08 21.05 21.45
N ASN A 29 26.52 22.11 22.03
CA ASN A 29 25.45 22.95 21.48
C ASN A 29 25.63 23.22 19.98
N CYS A 30 24.68 22.77 19.16
CA CYS A 30 24.57 23.17 17.76
C CYS A 30 23.24 23.89 17.55
N VAL A 31 23.29 25.21 17.60
CA VAL A 31 22.26 26.07 17.01
C VAL A 31 22.54 26.07 15.50
N PHE A 32 21.66 25.49 14.70
CA PHE A 32 21.77 25.54 13.24
C PHE A 32 20.83 26.60 12.68
N GLU A 33 21.44 27.65 12.15
CA GLU A 33 20.81 28.66 11.31
C GLU A 33 20.60 28.06 9.91
N ILE A 34 19.35 27.92 9.47
CA ILE A 34 19.03 27.44 8.11
C ILE A 34 19.28 28.61 7.14
N THR A 35 20.47 28.69 6.57
CA THR A 35 20.78 29.61 5.48
C THR A 35 20.45 28.94 4.14
N PHE A 36 19.52 29.52 3.39
CA PHE A 36 19.26 29.14 2.00
C PHE A 36 20.26 29.89 1.09
N PRO A 37 21.15 29.21 0.36
CA PRO A 37 21.93 29.89 -0.67
C PRO A 37 21.01 30.25 -1.84
N CYS A 38 20.74 31.55 -1.98
CA CYS A 38 20.18 32.12 -3.20
C CYS A 38 21.29 32.12 -4.25
N THR A 39 21.31 31.11 -5.13
CA THR A 39 22.22 31.09 -6.28
C THR A 39 21.45 31.49 -7.53
N SER A 40 21.97 32.50 -8.21
CA SER A 40 21.41 33.18 -9.36
C SER A 40 21.08 32.24 -10.53
N MET A 41 19.95 32.52 -11.17
CA MET A 41 19.52 31.91 -12.44
C MET A 41 20.60 32.14 -13.51
N ASN A 42 21.26 31.07 -13.92
CA ASN A 42 21.93 30.99 -15.22
C ASN A 42 21.08 30.12 -16.14
N THR A 43 20.66 30.74 -17.24
CA THR A 43 19.91 30.20 -18.35
C THR A 43 20.70 29.05 -19.01
N LEU A 44 20.30 27.81 -18.76
CA LEU A 44 20.75 26.65 -19.53
C LEU A 44 19.79 26.46 -20.70
N GLN A 45 20.31 26.59 -21.92
CA GLN A 45 19.62 26.22 -23.15
C GLN A 45 19.34 24.71 -23.18
N PRO A 46 18.18 24.28 -23.70
CA PRO A 46 17.89 22.85 -23.83
C PRO A 46 18.69 22.26 -24.99
N SER A 47 19.63 21.37 -24.68
CA SER A 47 20.21 20.44 -25.65
C SER A 47 19.18 19.35 -25.96
N SER A 48 18.68 19.37 -27.19
CA SER A 48 17.79 18.34 -27.74
C SER A 48 18.55 17.03 -27.97
N THR A 49 18.52 16.13 -27.00
CA THR A 49 18.76 14.70 -27.22
C THR A 49 17.46 13.96 -26.99
N GLY A 50 17.03 13.20 -28.01
CA GLY A 50 15.66 12.75 -28.21
C GLY A 50 15.09 11.97 -27.04
N LEU A 51 14.03 12.54 -26.45
CA LEU A 51 13.02 11.78 -25.74
C LEU A 51 12.22 11.04 -26.82
N SER A 52 12.56 9.78 -27.07
CA SER A 52 11.66 8.88 -27.79
C SER A 52 10.38 8.79 -26.98
N VAL A 53 9.30 9.38 -27.48
CA VAL A 53 7.94 9.12 -27.02
C VAL A 53 7.73 7.62 -27.24
N VAL A 54 7.89 6.85 -26.16
CA VAL A 54 7.57 5.43 -26.16
C VAL A 54 6.07 5.35 -26.35
N ASP A 55 5.63 4.75 -27.45
CA ASP A 55 4.22 4.60 -27.80
C ASP A 55 3.43 4.10 -26.57
N GLY A 56 2.41 4.88 -26.17
CA GLY A 56 1.66 4.75 -24.91
C GLY A 56 0.84 3.47 -24.76
N GLU A 57 0.97 2.52 -25.69
CA GLU A 57 0.30 1.22 -25.66
C GLU A 57 1.15 0.16 -24.93
N SER A 58 2.48 0.28 -24.98
CA SER A 58 3.41 -0.64 -24.30
C SER A 58 3.48 -0.45 -22.77
N ASN A 59 2.88 0.63 -22.26
CA ASN A 59 2.97 1.04 -20.85
C ASN A 59 1.70 0.79 -20.03
N ARG A 60 0.64 0.28 -20.67
CA ARG A 60 -0.62 -0.05 -19.99
C ARG A 60 -0.45 -1.34 -19.17
N PRO A 61 -1.14 -1.49 -18.04
CA PRO A 61 -1.13 -2.75 -17.32
C PRO A 61 -1.81 -3.83 -18.18
N ALA A 62 -1.10 -4.91 -18.45
CA ALA A 62 -1.59 -6.04 -19.24
C ALA A 62 -2.31 -7.07 -18.36
N VAL A 63 -3.04 -8.00 -18.98
CA VAL A 63 -3.47 -9.23 -18.31
C VAL A 63 -2.25 -10.09 -18.05
N ILE A 64 -2.08 -10.54 -16.80
CA ILE A 64 -0.93 -11.35 -16.36
C ILE A 64 -1.39 -12.76 -15.99
N ALA A 65 -0.47 -13.71 -16.15
CA ALA A 65 -0.70 -15.08 -15.72
C ALA A 65 -0.53 -15.21 -14.19
N VAL A 66 -1.22 -16.19 -13.59
CA VAL A 66 -1.15 -16.46 -12.15
C VAL A 66 0.26 -16.73 -11.65
N ASN A 67 1.12 -17.33 -12.49
CA ASN A 67 2.53 -17.59 -12.14
C ASN A 67 3.39 -16.32 -12.07
N ALA A 68 2.89 -15.17 -12.52
CA ALA A 68 3.56 -13.88 -12.38
C ALA A 68 3.36 -13.26 -10.99
N LEU A 69 2.43 -13.80 -10.19
CA LEU A 69 2.18 -13.35 -8.83
C LEU A 69 3.34 -13.71 -7.91
N ARG A 70 3.62 -12.82 -6.97
CA ARG A 70 4.65 -12.99 -5.95
C ARG A 70 4.06 -12.75 -4.57
N PRO A 71 4.51 -13.49 -3.54
CA PRO A 71 4.09 -13.25 -2.17
C PRO A 71 4.17 -11.76 -1.82
N GLY A 72 3.13 -11.26 -1.14
CA GLY A 72 3.00 -9.85 -0.80
C GLY A 72 2.33 -8.97 -1.86
N ASP A 73 2.07 -9.48 -3.07
CA ASP A 73 1.24 -8.77 -4.04
C ASP A 73 -0.15 -8.50 -3.45
N ILE A 74 -0.62 -7.26 -3.60
CA ILE A 74 -1.97 -6.86 -3.21
C ILE A 74 -2.90 -7.12 -4.38
N LEU A 75 -4.01 -7.79 -4.09
CA LEU A 75 -5.05 -8.12 -5.04
C LEU A 75 -6.28 -7.26 -4.74
N LEU A 76 -6.63 -6.37 -5.67
CA LEU A 76 -7.83 -5.54 -5.57
C LEU A 76 -8.91 -6.15 -6.46
N HIS A 77 -10.03 -6.54 -5.86
CA HIS A 77 -11.06 -7.33 -6.51
C HIS A 77 -12.17 -6.44 -7.08
N TYR A 78 -12.41 -6.57 -8.39
CA TYR A 78 -13.50 -5.92 -9.10
C TYR A 78 -14.64 -6.91 -9.35
N ARG A 79 -15.82 -6.62 -8.78
CA ARG A 79 -17.01 -7.48 -8.91
C ARG A 79 -18.08 -6.83 -9.77
N SER A 80 -18.48 -7.50 -10.86
CA SER A 80 -19.61 -7.07 -11.70
C SER A 80 -20.95 -7.04 -10.96
N LYS A 81 -21.20 -8.01 -10.07
CA LYS A 81 -22.43 -8.11 -9.29
C LYS A 81 -22.25 -7.51 -7.91
N GLN A 82 -22.53 -6.21 -7.79
CA GLN A 82 -22.46 -5.49 -6.53
C GLN A 82 -23.56 -5.96 -5.56
N LYS A 83 -23.22 -6.76 -4.53
CA LYS A 83 -24.11 -7.05 -3.40
C LYS A 83 -24.40 -5.76 -2.62
N LEU A 84 -25.49 -5.68 -1.85
CA LEU A 84 -25.86 -4.48 -1.06
C LEU A 84 -24.70 -3.89 -0.23
N MET A 85 -23.84 -4.73 0.34
CA MET A 85 -22.65 -4.31 1.08
C MET A 85 -21.56 -3.66 0.22
N SER A 86 -21.42 -4.06 -1.05
CA SER A 86 -20.43 -3.46 -1.95
C SER A 86 -20.83 -2.06 -2.40
N ARG A 87 -22.13 -1.74 -2.45
CA ARG A 87 -22.61 -0.37 -2.72
C ARG A 87 -22.23 0.61 -1.61
N ALA A 88 -22.23 0.15 -0.34
CA ALA A 88 -21.74 0.96 0.79
C ALA A 88 -20.23 1.22 0.68
N ILE A 89 -19.45 0.21 0.26
CA ILE A 89 -18.00 0.37 0.05
C ILE A 89 -17.72 1.30 -1.13
N VAL A 90 -18.39 1.16 -2.28
CA VAL A 90 -18.22 2.07 -3.42
C VAL A 90 -18.55 3.52 -3.03
N ASN A 91 -19.67 3.73 -2.32
CA ASN A 91 -20.07 5.08 -1.88
C ASN A 91 -19.14 5.70 -0.82
N VAL A 92 -18.48 4.89 0.00
CA VAL A 92 -17.57 5.37 1.05
C VAL A 92 -16.14 5.55 0.55
N THR A 93 -15.73 4.78 -0.46
CA THR A 93 -14.32 4.68 -0.88
C THR A 93 -14.02 5.32 -2.23
N GLY A 94 -15.03 5.63 -3.04
CA GLY A 94 -14.86 6.28 -4.34
C GLY A 94 -14.17 5.42 -5.40
N SER A 95 -14.08 4.11 -5.17
CA SER A 95 -13.42 3.15 -6.07
C SER A 95 -14.37 2.01 -6.45
N PRO A 96 -14.32 1.49 -7.69
CA PRO A 96 -15.10 0.33 -8.08
C PRO A 96 -14.55 -0.99 -7.48
N TYR A 97 -13.35 -0.95 -6.91
CA TYR A 97 -12.74 -2.06 -6.19
C TYR A 97 -13.29 -2.14 -4.77
N THR A 98 -13.94 -3.26 -4.46
CA THR A 98 -14.76 -3.39 -3.24
C THR A 98 -14.14 -4.28 -2.18
N HIS A 99 -13.07 -4.99 -2.55
CA HIS A 99 -12.40 -5.94 -1.68
C HIS A 99 -10.90 -5.97 -1.98
N ALA A 100 -10.12 -6.30 -0.97
CA ALA A 100 -8.66 -6.40 -1.06
C ALA A 100 -8.18 -7.67 -0.36
N SER A 101 -7.18 -8.31 -0.92
CA SER A 101 -6.47 -9.43 -0.33
C SER A 101 -4.97 -9.34 -0.59
N ILE A 102 -4.18 -10.16 0.08
CA ILE A 102 -2.73 -10.25 -0.13
C ILE A 102 -2.36 -11.68 -0.53
N TYR A 103 -1.55 -11.83 -1.57
CA TYR A 103 -1.08 -13.13 -2.03
C TYR A 103 0.00 -13.66 -1.08
N LEU A 104 -0.14 -14.90 -0.62
CA LEU A 104 0.78 -15.52 0.34
C LEU A 104 1.88 -16.35 -0.34
N GLY A 105 1.74 -16.60 -1.64
CA GLY A 105 2.47 -17.66 -2.35
C GLY A 105 1.62 -18.93 -2.48
N GLU A 106 2.13 -19.91 -3.23
CA GLU A 106 1.55 -21.25 -3.34
C GLU A 106 0.05 -21.27 -3.71
N GLN A 107 -0.39 -20.33 -4.56
CA GLN A 107 -1.79 -20.18 -4.95
C GLN A 107 -2.74 -19.93 -3.77
N GLN A 108 -2.25 -19.33 -2.68
CA GLN A 108 -3.02 -18.96 -1.50
C GLN A 108 -3.08 -17.44 -1.34
N ILE A 109 -4.22 -16.95 -0.85
CA ILE A 109 -4.41 -15.56 -0.45
C ILE A 109 -4.82 -15.48 1.02
N ALA A 110 -4.51 -14.36 1.65
CA ALA A 110 -5.09 -13.94 2.91
C ALA A 110 -6.12 -12.83 2.67
N GLU A 111 -7.30 -12.99 3.24
CA GLU A 111 -8.36 -11.99 3.17
C GLU A 111 -9.12 -11.89 4.48
N ALA A 112 -9.58 -10.68 4.79
CA ALA A 112 -10.64 -10.48 5.78
C ALA A 112 -11.95 -10.34 5.01
N SER A 113 -12.84 -11.32 5.16
CA SER A 113 -14.17 -11.28 4.56
C SER A 113 -15.16 -11.87 5.56
N PRO A 114 -16.40 -11.35 5.65
CA PRO A 114 -17.40 -11.89 6.55
C PRO A 114 -17.47 -13.44 6.51
N PRO A 115 -17.48 -14.10 7.68
CA PRO A 115 -17.46 -13.53 9.03
C PRO A 115 -16.06 -13.24 9.63
N LYS A 116 -14.96 -13.68 9.01
CA LYS A 116 -13.64 -13.79 9.67
C LYS A 116 -12.45 -13.59 8.73
N VAL A 117 -11.27 -13.39 9.30
CA VAL A 117 -10.01 -13.54 8.56
C VAL A 117 -9.83 -15.01 8.17
N ARG A 118 -9.42 -15.25 6.93
CA ARG A 118 -9.18 -16.61 6.41
C ARG A 118 -8.05 -16.65 5.40
N ARG A 119 -7.47 -17.85 5.23
CA ARG A 119 -6.72 -18.24 4.05
C ARG A 119 -7.67 -18.89 3.05
N ARG A 120 -7.51 -18.59 1.76
CA ARG A 120 -8.34 -19.16 0.68
C ARG A 120 -7.47 -19.44 -0.54
N SER A 121 -7.85 -20.43 -1.34
CA SER A 121 -7.22 -20.64 -2.64
C SER A 121 -7.42 -19.41 -3.54
N LEU A 122 -6.41 -19.09 -4.33
CA LEU A 122 -6.46 -17.99 -5.30
C LEU A 122 -7.57 -18.23 -6.33
N ALA A 123 -7.71 -19.46 -6.82
CA ALA A 123 -8.73 -19.82 -7.78
C ALA A 123 -10.14 -19.52 -7.26
N ASP A 124 -10.45 -19.92 -6.03
CA ASP A 124 -11.75 -19.63 -5.42
C ASP A 124 -11.93 -18.13 -5.17
N ALA A 125 -10.85 -17.42 -4.81
CA ALA A 125 -10.90 -16.00 -4.52
C ALA A 125 -11.30 -15.16 -5.73
N ILE A 126 -10.78 -15.51 -6.92
CA ILE A 126 -10.99 -14.76 -8.15
C ILE A 126 -12.17 -15.27 -8.99
N ALA A 127 -12.74 -16.43 -8.68
CA ALA A 127 -13.80 -17.07 -9.46
C ALA A 127 -15.06 -16.20 -9.66
N ASP A 128 -15.40 -15.37 -8.67
CA ASP A 128 -16.58 -14.49 -8.70
C ASP A 128 -16.25 -13.06 -9.16
N ASP A 129 -14.98 -12.77 -9.45
CA ASP A 129 -14.54 -11.44 -9.83
C ASP A 129 -14.48 -11.32 -11.35
N SER A 130 -14.81 -10.13 -11.86
CA SER A 130 -14.68 -9.85 -13.30
C SER A 130 -13.22 -9.70 -13.69
N HIS A 131 -12.45 -9.02 -12.84
CA HIS A 131 -11.00 -8.94 -12.92
C HIS A 131 -10.43 -8.55 -11.55
N VAL A 132 -9.13 -8.74 -11.37
CA VAL A 132 -8.39 -8.37 -10.18
C VAL A 132 -7.19 -7.53 -10.58
N ALA A 133 -7.07 -6.32 -10.04
CA ALA A 133 -5.87 -5.50 -10.24
C ALA A 133 -4.80 -5.93 -9.23
N VAL A 134 -3.59 -6.15 -9.73
CA VAL A 134 -2.45 -6.64 -8.94
C VAL A 134 -1.48 -5.51 -8.70
N PHE A 135 -1.17 -5.22 -7.43
CA PHE A 135 -0.20 -4.20 -7.03
C PHE A 135 0.99 -4.85 -6.33
N ARG A 136 2.19 -4.36 -6.62
CA ARG A 136 3.44 -4.87 -6.05
C ARG A 136 4.24 -3.76 -5.41
N SER A 137 4.65 -3.99 -4.16
CA SER A 137 5.57 -3.09 -3.46
C SER A 137 6.97 -3.14 -4.08
N GLN A 138 7.53 -1.97 -4.33
CA GLN A 138 8.91 -1.74 -4.74
C GLN A 138 9.94 -2.22 -3.70
N LEU A 139 9.53 -2.36 -2.42
CA LEU A 139 10.42 -2.88 -1.38
C LEU A 139 10.56 -4.41 -1.42
N GLY A 140 9.66 -5.10 -2.12
CA GLY A 140 9.67 -6.55 -2.28
C GLY A 140 9.36 -7.33 -1.00
N PHE A 141 9.05 -8.61 -1.15
CA PHE A 141 8.88 -9.55 -0.06
C PHE A 141 9.94 -10.64 -0.20
N ASP A 142 11.07 -10.47 0.48
CA ASP A 142 12.08 -11.50 0.58
C ASP A 142 11.59 -12.70 1.41
N ALA A 143 12.38 -13.77 1.45
CA ALA A 143 12.02 -14.99 2.18
C ALA A 143 11.69 -14.73 3.66
N THR A 144 12.37 -13.77 4.31
CA THR A 144 12.13 -13.40 5.71
C THR A 144 10.77 -12.73 5.85
N ARG A 145 10.45 -11.75 5.01
CA ARG A 145 9.13 -11.08 5.00
C ARG A 145 8.00 -12.05 4.70
N VAL A 146 8.20 -12.98 3.77
CA VAL A 146 7.23 -14.02 3.45
C VAL A 146 7.00 -14.97 4.63
N ALA A 147 8.06 -15.37 5.32
CA ALA A 147 7.94 -16.19 6.53
C ALA A 147 7.18 -15.45 7.64
N THR A 148 7.52 -14.18 7.89
CA THR A 148 6.83 -13.33 8.86
C THR A 148 5.36 -13.12 8.51
N LEU A 149 5.05 -12.89 7.22
CA LEU A 149 3.68 -12.76 6.73
C LEU A 149 2.86 -14.02 7.03
N ASN A 150 3.42 -15.20 6.71
CA ASN A 150 2.74 -16.46 6.93
C ASN A 150 2.56 -16.77 8.42
N ALA A 151 3.57 -16.53 9.26
CA ALA A 151 3.46 -16.69 10.71
C ALA A 151 2.37 -15.79 11.30
N PHE A 152 2.31 -14.52 10.89
CA PHE A 152 1.24 -13.61 11.29
C PHE A 152 -0.14 -14.12 10.88
N MET A 153 -0.27 -14.66 9.67
CA MET A 153 -1.54 -15.25 9.24
C MET A 153 -1.92 -16.47 10.07
N GLU A 154 -0.98 -17.36 10.43
CA GLU A 154 -1.27 -18.47 11.34
C GLU A 154 -1.78 -17.98 12.69
N ASP A 155 -1.17 -16.94 13.26
CA ASP A 155 -1.62 -16.35 14.53
C ASP A 155 -3.07 -15.85 14.47
N LEU A 156 -3.45 -15.17 13.39
CA LEU A 156 -4.82 -14.70 13.19
C LEU A 156 -5.81 -15.85 13.03
N LEU A 157 -5.42 -16.92 12.33
CA LEU A 157 -6.26 -18.11 12.12
C LEU A 157 -6.46 -18.88 13.41
N MET A 158 -5.39 -19.12 14.18
CA MET A 158 -5.45 -19.78 15.49
C MET A 158 -6.37 -19.04 16.47
N ARG A 159 -6.40 -17.71 16.39
CA ARG A 159 -7.24 -16.85 17.22
C ARG A 159 -8.66 -16.70 16.72
N ASN A 160 -8.98 -17.25 15.54
CA ASN A 160 -10.31 -17.17 14.96
C ASN A 160 -10.78 -15.72 14.73
N THR A 161 -9.85 -14.86 14.30
CA THR A 161 -10.04 -13.39 14.21
C THR A 161 -11.25 -13.00 13.37
N TRP A 162 -12.08 -12.12 13.93
CA TRP A 162 -13.35 -11.69 13.34
C TRP A 162 -13.21 -10.56 12.32
N TYR A 163 -14.18 -10.50 11.42
CA TYR A 163 -14.34 -9.40 10.48
C TYR A 163 -14.86 -8.14 11.19
N ASP A 164 -14.24 -6.98 10.93
CA ASP A 164 -14.59 -5.72 11.59
C ASP A 164 -15.66 -4.92 10.84
N PHE A 165 -16.93 -5.25 11.11
CA PHE A 165 -18.07 -4.49 10.59
C PHE A 165 -18.17 -3.06 11.16
N GLY A 166 -17.81 -2.87 12.43
CA GLY A 166 -17.92 -1.58 13.11
C GLY A 166 -16.93 -0.56 12.57
N SER A 167 -15.70 -1.00 12.27
CA SER A 167 -14.68 -0.16 11.62
C SER A 167 -15.07 0.21 10.20
N LEU A 168 -15.77 -0.66 9.49
CA LEU A 168 -16.26 -0.40 8.14
C LEU A 168 -17.34 0.70 8.11
N ILE A 169 -18.35 0.62 8.99
CA ILE A 169 -19.49 1.56 8.99
C ILE A 169 -19.06 3.00 9.30
N GLY A 170 -18.12 3.19 10.23
CA GLY A 170 -17.62 4.52 10.63
C GLY A 170 -16.37 4.99 9.86
N PHE A 171 -15.97 4.29 8.79
CA PHE A 171 -14.71 4.53 8.07
C PHE A 171 -14.54 6.00 7.64
N LYS A 172 -15.55 6.58 6.97
CA LYS A 172 -15.49 7.96 6.45
C LYS A 172 -15.25 8.98 7.56
N LYS A 173 -15.97 8.86 8.67
CA LYS A 173 -15.83 9.74 9.83
C LYS A 173 -14.42 9.65 10.44
N ARG A 174 -13.85 8.43 10.53
CA ARG A 174 -12.48 8.23 11.01
C ARG A 174 -11.44 8.84 10.08
N LEU A 175 -11.61 8.70 8.76
CA LEU A 175 -10.72 9.32 7.78
C LEU A 175 -10.68 10.85 7.93
N GLU A 176 -11.85 11.48 8.09
CA GLU A 176 -11.98 12.93 8.30
C GLU A 176 -11.34 13.39 9.62
N VAL A 177 -11.60 12.66 10.72
CA VAL A 177 -11.02 12.98 12.04
C VAL A 177 -9.51 12.80 12.05
N ASN A 178 -8.98 11.74 11.44
CA ASN A 178 -7.54 11.50 11.42
C ASN A 178 -6.80 12.46 10.49
N ALA A 179 -7.40 12.93 9.40
CA ALA A 179 -6.79 13.96 8.56
C ALA A 179 -6.46 15.24 9.36
N ALA A 180 -7.30 15.60 10.34
CA ALA A 180 -7.07 16.73 11.22
C ALA A 180 -6.02 16.46 12.32
N LYS A 181 -5.77 15.19 12.67
CA LYS A 181 -4.88 14.79 13.78
C LYS A 181 -3.49 14.33 13.38
N GLN A 182 -3.18 14.21 12.08
CA GLN A 182 -1.89 13.65 11.63
C GLN A 182 -0.67 14.42 12.17
N LEU A 183 -0.79 15.74 12.32
CA LEU A 183 0.30 16.56 12.85
C LEU A 183 0.55 16.30 14.35
N GLU A 184 -0.52 16.04 15.10
CA GLU A 184 -0.48 15.74 16.53
C GLU A 184 0.10 14.34 16.79
N LEU A 185 -0.32 13.33 16.01
CA LEU A 185 0.22 11.97 16.09
C LEU A 185 1.71 11.92 15.74
N LEU A 186 2.13 12.70 14.74
CA LEU A 186 3.54 12.84 14.40
C LEU A 186 4.34 13.48 15.55
N ALA A 187 3.80 14.53 16.17
CA ALA A 187 4.44 15.18 17.31
C ALA A 187 4.57 14.23 18.52
N GLN A 188 3.55 13.40 18.78
CA GLN A 188 3.59 12.37 19.83
C GLN A 188 4.61 11.27 19.54
N HIS A 189 4.75 10.86 18.28
CA HIS A 189 5.72 9.85 17.87
C HIS A 189 7.16 10.37 17.98
N LEU A 190 7.41 11.60 17.54
CA LEU A 190 8.71 12.27 17.69
C LEU A 190 9.10 12.52 19.16
N ALA A 191 8.13 12.43 20.08
CA ALA A 191 8.34 12.54 21.51
C ALA A 191 8.53 11.17 22.20
N ASP A 192 8.81 10.09 21.46
CA ASP A 192 9.02 8.71 21.95
C ASP A 192 7.85 8.11 22.77
N ASN A 193 6.66 8.68 22.64
CA ASN A 193 5.46 8.24 23.38
C ASN A 193 4.49 7.40 22.55
N ALA A 194 4.91 6.92 21.36
CA ALA A 194 4.01 6.17 20.50
C ALA A 194 3.81 4.73 21.02
N PRO A 195 2.57 4.31 21.32
CA PRO A 195 2.29 2.97 21.78
C PRO A 195 2.61 1.94 20.68
N SER A 196 3.15 0.78 21.07
CA SER A 196 3.31 -0.36 20.17
C SER A 196 1.94 -0.81 19.63
N TYR A 197 1.79 -0.90 18.31
CA TYR A 197 0.52 -1.34 17.72
C TYR A 197 0.38 -2.86 17.81
N ASP A 198 -0.58 -3.33 18.61
CA ASP A 198 -0.94 -4.75 18.67
C ASP A 198 -1.81 -5.13 17.46
N TYR A 199 -1.20 -5.79 16.49
CA TYR A 199 -1.85 -6.28 15.27
C TYR A 199 -2.57 -7.62 15.48
N VAL A 200 -2.27 -8.37 16.53
CA VAL A 200 -2.78 -9.74 16.67
C VAL A 200 -4.13 -9.77 17.37
N ASN A 201 -4.37 -8.87 18.33
CA ASN A 201 -5.60 -8.82 19.11
C ASN A 201 -6.66 -7.85 18.54
N ARG A 202 -6.79 -7.78 17.21
CA ARG A 202 -7.74 -6.89 16.52
C ARG A 202 -8.62 -7.61 15.52
N SER A 203 -9.75 -7.00 15.22
CA SER A 203 -10.60 -7.38 14.08
C SER A 203 -10.19 -6.59 12.84
N TYR A 204 -10.39 -7.17 11.66
CA TYR A 204 -9.99 -6.56 10.40
C TYR A 204 -11.12 -6.54 9.38
N PHE A 205 -11.22 -5.46 8.61
CA PHE A 205 -11.84 -5.50 7.28
C PHE A 205 -10.77 -5.68 6.20
N CYS A 206 -11.18 -5.92 4.95
CA CYS A 206 -10.32 -6.40 3.88
C CYS A 206 -9.02 -5.60 3.69
N SER A 207 -9.10 -4.29 3.43
CA SER A 207 -7.92 -3.44 3.25
C SER A 207 -7.15 -3.19 4.55
N ALA A 208 -7.81 -3.18 5.71
CA ALA A 208 -7.12 -3.07 7.00
C ALA A 208 -6.19 -4.26 7.25
N LEU A 209 -6.60 -5.48 6.88
CA LEU A 209 -5.74 -6.66 6.98
C LEU A 209 -4.47 -6.48 6.12
N VAL A 210 -4.60 -5.96 4.89
CA VAL A 210 -3.46 -5.73 4.00
C VAL A 210 -2.47 -4.72 4.60
N VAL A 211 -2.97 -3.61 5.16
CA VAL A 211 -2.12 -2.63 5.85
C VAL A 211 -1.39 -3.26 7.04
N ALA A 212 -2.10 -4.05 7.86
CA ALA A 212 -1.50 -4.75 8.98
C ALA A 212 -0.39 -5.71 8.53
N CYS A 213 -0.60 -6.47 7.44
CA CYS A 213 0.43 -7.31 6.85
C CYS A 213 1.68 -6.48 6.48
N TYR A 214 1.52 -5.33 5.82
CA TYR A 214 2.63 -4.45 5.43
C TYR A 214 3.40 -3.88 6.63
N CYS A 215 2.71 -3.57 7.73
CA CYS A 215 3.34 -3.14 8.98
C CYS A 215 4.11 -4.29 9.65
N VAL A 216 3.49 -5.47 9.75
CA VAL A 216 4.09 -6.64 10.43
C VAL A 216 5.33 -7.15 9.70
N VAL A 217 5.34 -7.12 8.35
CA VAL A 217 6.54 -7.50 7.58
C VAL A 217 7.61 -6.39 7.52
N GLY A 218 7.36 -5.24 8.15
CA GLY A 218 8.31 -4.13 8.22
C GLY A 218 8.50 -3.37 6.90
N ILE A 219 7.57 -3.49 5.95
CA ILE A 219 7.52 -2.59 4.77
C ILE A 219 7.11 -1.19 5.23
N ILE A 220 6.15 -1.12 6.13
CA ILE A 220 5.84 0.08 6.90
C ILE A 220 6.55 -0.06 8.24
N GLY A 221 7.60 0.72 8.45
CA GLY A 221 8.36 0.71 9.70
C GLY A 221 7.52 1.13 10.90
N THR A 222 7.95 0.74 12.10
CA THR A 222 7.25 1.05 13.36
C THR A 222 6.98 2.55 13.52
N SER A 223 7.90 3.41 13.06
CA SER A 223 7.72 4.86 13.10
C SER A 223 6.55 5.35 12.25
N ALA A 224 6.47 4.84 11.02
CA ALA A 224 5.40 5.12 10.08
C ALA A 224 4.08 4.41 10.45
N SER A 225 4.12 3.32 11.21
CA SER A 225 2.90 2.56 11.56
C SER A 225 1.82 3.40 12.26
N THR A 226 2.23 4.45 12.98
CA THR A 226 1.34 5.43 13.65
C THR A 226 0.47 6.21 12.67
N ILE A 227 0.98 6.50 11.47
CA ILE A 227 0.26 7.22 10.40
C ILE A 227 -0.42 6.25 9.42
N TYR A 228 0.02 4.99 9.37
CA TYR A 228 -0.57 3.90 8.60
C TYR A 228 -1.52 3.05 9.44
N GLU A 229 -2.45 3.70 10.15
CA GLU A 229 -3.45 2.97 10.91
C GLU A 229 -4.34 2.14 9.95
N PRO A 230 -4.42 0.81 10.13
CA PRO A 230 -5.15 -0.10 9.23
C PRO A 230 -6.57 0.33 8.85
N ASN A 231 -7.27 0.96 9.80
CA ASN A 231 -8.67 1.35 9.63
C ASN A 231 -8.89 2.61 8.78
N LEU A 232 -7.84 3.18 8.19
CA LEU A 232 -7.89 4.40 7.37
C LEU A 232 -7.75 4.16 5.87
N PHE A 233 -7.51 2.92 5.45
CA PHE A 233 -7.31 2.60 4.04
C PHE A 233 -8.48 1.81 3.49
N SER A 234 -9.03 2.27 2.37
CA SER A 234 -9.96 1.51 1.55
C SER A 234 -9.20 0.70 0.50
N PRO A 235 -9.84 -0.29 -0.17
CA PRO A 235 -9.21 -1.00 -1.28
C PRO A 235 -8.66 -0.05 -2.36
N GLY A 236 -9.46 0.94 -2.79
CA GLY A 236 -8.98 1.98 -3.71
C GLY A 236 -7.89 2.88 -3.13
N GLY A 237 -7.97 3.21 -1.84
CA GLY A 237 -6.97 4.02 -1.15
C GLY A 237 -5.60 3.33 -1.05
N LEU A 238 -5.55 1.99 -1.05
CA LEU A 238 -4.28 1.26 -1.17
C LEU A 238 -3.59 1.56 -2.50
N ALA A 239 -4.35 1.60 -3.60
CA ALA A 239 -3.79 1.88 -4.93
C ALA A 239 -3.28 3.32 -5.08
N ASP A 240 -3.81 4.27 -4.32
CA ASP A 240 -3.43 5.69 -4.40
C ASP A 240 -2.17 6.05 -3.59
N ASP A 241 -1.77 5.19 -2.66
CA ASP A 241 -0.56 5.39 -1.85
C ASP A 241 0.60 4.52 -2.38
N PRO A 242 1.69 5.13 -2.85
CA PRO A 242 2.82 4.42 -3.46
C PRO A 242 3.57 3.49 -2.48
N THR A 243 3.29 3.57 -1.18
CA THR A 243 3.83 2.63 -0.18
C THR A 243 3.34 1.21 -0.43
N PHE A 244 2.10 1.08 -0.90
CA PHE A 244 1.49 -0.22 -1.21
C PHE A 244 1.89 -0.73 -2.60
N GLY A 245 2.60 0.09 -3.37
CA GLY A 245 3.23 -0.31 -4.61
C GLY A 245 2.56 0.21 -5.87
N HIS A 246 2.90 -0.41 -6.98
CA HIS A 246 2.45 -0.03 -8.32
C HIS A 246 1.75 -1.19 -9.00
N ILE A 247 0.82 -0.87 -9.91
CA ILE A 247 0.07 -1.89 -10.64
C ILE A 247 1.01 -2.72 -11.51
N VAL A 248 1.01 -4.04 -11.34
CA VAL A 248 1.74 -4.99 -12.18
C VAL A 248 0.91 -5.31 -13.42
N GLY A 249 -0.38 -5.53 -13.24
CA GLY A 249 -1.30 -5.93 -14.29
C GLY A 249 -2.63 -6.40 -13.70
N TYR A 250 -3.39 -7.15 -14.51
CA TYR A 250 -4.70 -7.67 -14.13
C TYR A 250 -4.73 -9.21 -14.19
N LEU A 251 -5.40 -9.85 -13.25
CA LEU A 251 -5.87 -11.22 -13.41
C LEU A 251 -7.28 -11.17 -13.98
N ALA A 252 -7.48 -11.73 -15.15
CA ALA A 252 -8.77 -11.83 -15.82
C ALA A 252 -8.76 -13.02 -16.79
N ASP A 253 -9.94 -13.44 -17.24
CA ASP A 253 -10.03 -14.36 -18.38
C ASP A 253 -9.36 -13.72 -19.61
N ALA A 254 -8.70 -14.52 -20.45
CA ALA A 254 -8.06 -14.04 -21.68
C ALA A 254 -9.04 -13.35 -22.64
N ALA A 255 -10.33 -13.71 -22.60
CA ALA A 255 -11.38 -13.06 -23.38
C ALA A 255 -11.97 -11.82 -22.71
N TYR A 256 -11.66 -11.56 -21.44
CA TYR A 256 -12.22 -10.44 -20.68
C TYR A 256 -11.51 -9.13 -21.04
N GLN A 257 -12.29 -8.10 -21.36
CA GLN A 257 -11.78 -6.76 -21.60
C GLN A 257 -11.92 -5.91 -20.33
N ILE A 258 -10.80 -5.36 -19.86
CA ILE A 258 -10.79 -4.40 -18.77
C ILE A 258 -11.62 -3.17 -19.21
N PRO A 259 -12.58 -2.71 -18.39
CA PRO A 259 -13.38 -1.52 -18.71
C PRO A 259 -12.49 -0.32 -19.01
N VAL A 260 -12.86 0.45 -20.04
CA VAL A 260 -12.09 1.64 -20.48
C VAL A 260 -12.04 2.74 -19.42
N ASP A 261 -12.99 2.73 -18.49
CA ASP A 261 -13.11 3.64 -17.36
C ASP A 261 -12.48 3.07 -16.07
N ASP A 262 -11.79 1.93 -16.14
CA ASP A 262 -11.07 1.39 -14.99
C ASP A 262 -9.99 2.39 -14.51
N PRO A 263 -9.97 2.74 -13.21
CA PRO A 263 -9.11 3.80 -12.68
C PRO A 263 -7.61 3.49 -12.76
N PHE A 264 -7.23 2.24 -13.05
CA PHE A 264 -5.84 1.81 -13.13
C PHE A 264 -5.36 1.57 -14.56
N LEU A 265 -6.25 1.54 -15.56
CA LEU A 265 -5.92 1.21 -16.95
C LEU A 265 -4.87 2.15 -17.56
N HIS A 266 -4.87 3.41 -17.14
CA HIS A 266 -3.95 4.44 -17.62
C HIS A 266 -2.79 4.74 -16.67
N ARG A 267 -2.64 3.96 -15.59
CA ARG A 267 -1.49 4.10 -14.68
C ARG A 267 -0.27 3.42 -15.28
N SER A 268 0.90 4.07 -15.13
CA SER A 268 2.18 3.45 -15.46
C SER A 268 2.34 2.16 -14.65
N ASN A 269 2.51 1.05 -15.36
CA ASN A 269 2.68 -0.26 -14.72
C ASN A 269 4.04 -0.35 -14.00
N PHE A 270 4.20 -1.35 -13.13
CA PHE A 270 5.39 -1.54 -12.32
C PHE A 270 6.67 -1.62 -13.17
N LYS A 271 6.59 -2.31 -14.32
CA LYS A 271 7.70 -2.45 -15.27
C LYS A 271 8.09 -1.10 -15.90
N ALA A 272 7.13 -0.23 -16.15
CA ALA A 272 7.37 1.12 -16.64
C ALA A 272 8.18 1.97 -15.66
N VAL A 273 7.86 1.83 -14.36
CA VAL A 273 8.41 2.66 -13.30
C VAL A 273 9.78 2.15 -12.85
N PHE A 274 9.94 0.83 -12.75
CA PHE A 274 11.13 0.21 -12.13
C PHE A 274 11.94 -0.70 -13.07
N GLY A 275 11.52 -0.90 -14.32
CA GLY A 275 12.16 -1.84 -15.25
C GLY A 275 11.70 -3.30 -15.07
N THR A 276 12.34 -4.21 -15.80
CA THR A 276 11.84 -5.60 -15.94
C THR A 276 12.07 -6.52 -14.76
N GLU A 277 13.02 -6.28 -13.86
CA GLU A 277 13.41 -7.31 -12.90
C GLU A 277 13.88 -6.72 -11.57
N TRP A 278 13.06 -6.88 -10.54
CA TRP A 278 13.60 -7.21 -9.22
C TRP A 278 13.40 -8.73 -9.08
N ILE A 279 14.46 -9.45 -8.73
CA ILE A 279 14.48 -10.90 -8.53
C ILE A 279 13.53 -11.25 -7.38
#